data_AF-A0A0D7AEF0-F1
#
_entry.id   AF-A0A0D7AEF0-F1
#
_cell.length_a   1.000
_cell.length_b   1.000
_cell.length_c   1.000
_cell.angle_alpha   90.00
_cell.angle_beta   90.00
_cell.angle_gamma   90.00
#
_symmetry.space_group_name_H-M   'P 1'
#
loop_
_entity.id
_entity.type
_entity.pdbx_description
1 polymer ?
#
loop_
_entity_poly.entity_id
_entity_poly.type
_entity_poly.pdbx_seq_one_letter_code
_entity_poly.pdbx_strand_id
1 'polypeptide(L)'
;KPSIQFVAELRKHTQVSISKAREALTASNLDIKGALAWLETDMAASGASKAAKIAGRTAQQGLVALHVLSPGVLGASSSASDAGRGGVRAAMIELNCETDFVARNALFGTLAANIAHTAAVLASPVDDASAFFRASPSLDDLLAAPLIPAADPAAVPTTTVGDAVHQTIARLGEKVSLRRVIGVARDPPPSPLAFALGSYVHGSVGDSNRGRVGGLVLAAVRHEGIAKGVRPAATESSDGLPVSPINALALLARSLARQAVGFDTRVLDNAADASDLSALLNQPFMM
;
A
#
# COMPACT_ATOMS: atom_id res chain seq x y z
N LYS A 1 -28.54 21.38 -21.24
CA LYS A 1 -27.86 21.05 -19.96
C LYS A 1 -28.37 19.68 -19.51
N PRO A 2 -27.51 18.66 -19.32
CA PRO A 2 -27.96 17.32 -18.94
C PRO A 2 -28.78 17.34 -17.64
N SER A 3 -29.85 16.53 -17.57
CA SER A 3 -30.71 16.43 -16.38
C SER A 3 -29.95 15.77 -15.22
N ILE A 4 -30.42 15.99 -13.99
CA ILE A 4 -29.84 15.34 -12.80
C ILE A 4 -29.95 13.82 -12.90
N GLN A 5 -31.02 13.30 -13.51
CA GLN A 5 -31.23 11.86 -13.71
C GLN A 5 -30.14 11.25 -14.59
N PHE A 6 -29.85 11.83 -15.75
CA PHE A 6 -28.77 11.35 -16.63
C PHE A 6 -27.39 11.43 -15.97
N VAL A 7 -27.12 12.52 -15.24
CA VAL A 7 -25.87 12.66 -14.48
C VAL A 7 -25.75 11.58 -13.40
N ALA A 8 -26.83 11.31 -12.68
CA ALA A 8 -26.87 10.26 -11.66
C ALA A 8 -26.69 8.87 -12.29
N GLU A 9 -27.32 8.60 -13.43
CA GLU A 9 -27.20 7.34 -14.16
C GLU A 9 -25.77 7.09 -14.63
N LEU A 10 -25.13 8.04 -15.32
CA LEU A 10 -23.74 7.90 -15.73
C LEU A 10 -22.79 7.70 -14.54
N ARG A 11 -23.06 8.38 -13.41
CA ARG A 11 -22.29 8.24 -12.16
C ARG A 11 -22.62 6.98 -11.35
N LYS A 12 -23.61 6.17 -11.74
CA LYS A 12 -23.76 4.79 -11.22
C LYS A 12 -22.73 3.86 -11.86
N HIS A 13 -22.37 4.13 -13.12
CA HIS A 13 -21.37 3.36 -13.86
C HIS A 13 -19.96 3.90 -13.72
N THR A 14 -19.81 5.17 -13.31
CA THR A 14 -18.54 5.86 -13.22
C THR A 14 -18.38 6.59 -11.89
N GLN A 15 -17.15 6.93 -11.52
CA GLN A 15 -16.87 7.72 -10.32
C GLN A 15 -16.36 9.13 -10.66
N VAL A 16 -16.76 9.67 -11.81
CA VAL A 16 -16.32 11.00 -12.26
C VAL A 16 -17.03 12.12 -11.50
N SER A 17 -16.42 13.31 -11.50
CA SER A 17 -17.02 14.52 -10.95
C SER A 17 -18.33 14.89 -11.67
N ILE A 18 -19.23 15.61 -10.99
CA ILE A 18 -20.50 16.07 -11.57
C ILE A 18 -20.28 16.91 -12.83
N SER A 19 -19.25 17.76 -12.81
CA SER A 19 -18.89 18.58 -13.97
C SER A 19 -18.47 17.71 -15.15
N LYS A 20 -17.63 16.71 -14.89
CA LYS A 20 -17.13 15.82 -15.94
C LYS A 20 -18.22 14.91 -16.52
N ALA A 21 -19.13 14.42 -15.68
CA ALA A 21 -20.32 13.70 -16.14
C ALA A 21 -21.19 14.56 -17.05
N ARG A 22 -21.40 15.84 -16.73
CA ARG A 22 -22.16 16.76 -17.60
C ARG A 22 -21.46 17.03 -18.93
N GLU A 23 -20.14 17.17 -18.91
CA GLU A 23 -19.33 17.33 -20.11
C GLU A 23 -19.47 16.12 -21.04
N ALA A 24 -19.28 14.91 -20.51
CA ALA A 24 -19.42 13.67 -21.26
C ALA A 24 -20.81 13.49 -21.86
N LEU A 25 -21.86 13.68 -21.05
CA LEU A 25 -23.24 13.60 -21.54
C LEU A 25 -23.55 14.62 -22.64
N THR A 26 -22.94 15.81 -22.57
CA THR A 26 -23.13 16.83 -23.61
C THR A 26 -22.39 16.43 -24.89
N ALA A 27 -21.17 15.93 -24.78
CA ALA A 27 -20.36 15.47 -25.92
C ALA A 27 -20.94 14.23 -26.61
N SER A 28 -21.75 13.44 -25.90
CA SER A 28 -22.34 12.20 -26.40
C SER A 28 -23.84 12.29 -26.65
N ASN A 29 -24.41 13.50 -26.81
CA ASN A 29 -25.83 13.70 -27.08
C ASN A 29 -26.76 12.96 -26.10
N LEU A 30 -26.39 12.94 -24.81
CA LEU A 30 -27.06 12.25 -23.71
C LEU A 30 -27.09 10.71 -23.81
N ASP A 31 -26.33 10.10 -24.73
CA ASP A 31 -26.14 8.66 -24.76
C ASP A 31 -25.16 8.21 -23.65
N ILE A 32 -25.63 7.34 -22.76
CA ILE A 32 -24.84 6.82 -21.64
C ILE A 32 -23.65 6.01 -22.14
N LYS A 33 -23.81 5.17 -23.16
CA LYS A 33 -22.71 4.33 -23.67
C LYS A 33 -21.66 5.19 -24.37
N GLY A 34 -22.09 6.12 -25.21
CA GLY A 34 -21.23 7.11 -25.82
C GLY A 34 -20.49 7.95 -24.79
N ALA A 35 -21.16 8.34 -23.70
CA ALA A 35 -20.53 9.12 -22.63
C ALA A 35 -19.45 8.31 -21.90
N LEU A 36 -19.64 7.00 -21.69
CA LEU A 36 -18.61 6.12 -21.13
C LEU A 36 -17.38 6.05 -22.04
N ALA A 37 -17.56 5.78 -23.33
CA ALA A 37 -16.46 5.71 -24.30
C ALA A 37 -15.74 7.06 -24.46
N TRP A 38 -16.51 8.16 -24.44
CA TRP A 38 -15.97 9.50 -24.49
C TRP A 38 -15.10 9.81 -23.26
N LEU A 39 -15.55 9.43 -22.06
CA LEU A 39 -14.77 9.59 -20.85
C LEU A 39 -13.43 8.87 -20.99
N GLU A 40 -13.42 7.60 -21.41
CA GLU A 40 -12.18 6.81 -21.55
C GLU A 40 -11.16 7.51 -22.46
N THR A 41 -11.64 7.98 -23.61
CA THR A 41 -10.80 8.67 -24.60
C THR A 41 -10.31 10.02 -24.08
N ASP A 42 -11.20 10.84 -23.51
CA ASP A 42 -10.84 12.16 -22.99
C ASP A 42 -9.85 12.07 -21.82
N MET A 43 -9.98 11.07 -20.95
CA MET A 43 -9.10 10.91 -19.80
C MET A 43 -7.68 10.57 -20.23
N ALA A 44 -7.53 9.71 -21.22
CA ALA A 44 -6.23 9.40 -21.82
C ALA A 44 -5.63 10.62 -22.52
N ALA A 45 -6.43 11.39 -23.26
CA ALA A 45 -5.94 12.54 -24.03
C ALA A 45 -5.67 13.80 -23.19
N SER A 46 -6.51 14.08 -22.19
CA SER A 46 -6.49 15.36 -21.44
C SER A 46 -5.87 15.27 -20.05
N GLY A 47 -5.59 14.06 -19.54
CA GLY A 47 -5.10 13.82 -18.18
C GLY A 47 -3.86 14.64 -17.82
N ALA A 48 -2.81 14.54 -18.65
CA ALA A 48 -1.55 15.24 -18.42
C ALA A 48 -1.72 16.77 -18.42
N SER A 49 -2.50 17.31 -19.38
CA SER A 49 -2.76 18.75 -19.46
C SER A 49 -3.55 19.27 -18.24
N LYS A 50 -4.58 18.53 -17.80
CA LYS A 50 -5.35 18.86 -16.60
C LYS A 50 -4.50 18.80 -15.34
N ALA A 51 -3.64 17.79 -15.22
CA ALA A 51 -2.70 17.66 -14.12
C ALA A 51 -1.74 18.87 -14.08
N ALA A 52 -1.15 19.25 -15.21
CA ALA A 52 -0.28 20.42 -15.31
C ALA A 52 -1.00 21.73 -14.88
N LYS A 53 -2.26 21.92 -15.31
CA LYS A 53 -3.05 23.11 -14.97
C LYS A 53 -3.30 23.27 -13.46
N ILE A 54 -3.40 22.16 -12.73
CA ILE A 54 -3.71 22.17 -11.30
C ILE A 54 -2.52 21.78 -10.41
N ALA A 55 -1.33 21.60 -11.00
CA ALA A 55 -0.13 21.15 -10.29
C ALA A 55 0.26 22.09 -9.13
N GLY A 56 -0.05 23.39 -9.24
CA GLY A 56 0.20 24.38 -8.18
C GLY A 56 -0.76 24.31 -6.99
N ARG A 57 -1.83 23.52 -7.04
CA ARG A 57 -2.78 23.39 -5.92
C ARG A 57 -2.17 22.63 -4.75
N THR A 58 -2.75 22.80 -3.57
CA THR A 58 -2.31 22.14 -2.34
C THR A 58 -3.10 20.85 -2.13
N ALA A 59 -2.40 19.72 -1.95
CA ALA A 59 -2.99 18.41 -1.67
C ALA A 59 -2.46 17.87 -0.33
N GLN A 60 -3.23 18.05 0.74
CA GLN A 60 -2.85 17.65 2.12
C GLN A 60 -3.77 16.56 2.69
N GLN A 61 -4.83 16.19 1.97
CA GLN A 61 -5.62 14.99 2.27
C GLN A 61 -5.04 13.81 1.48
N GLY A 62 -5.55 12.60 1.73
CA GLY A 62 -5.07 11.40 1.05
C GLY A 62 -5.11 10.14 1.89
N LEU A 63 -4.37 9.14 1.41
CA LEU A 63 -4.23 7.83 2.03
C LEU A 63 -2.76 7.42 2.08
N VAL A 64 -2.40 6.78 3.19
CA VAL A 64 -1.26 5.86 3.25
C VAL A 64 -1.78 4.49 2.82
N ALA A 65 -1.17 3.88 1.81
CA ALA A 65 -1.51 2.53 1.35
C ALA A 65 -0.30 1.62 1.44
N LEU A 66 -0.52 0.37 1.85
CA LEU A 66 0.50 -0.60 2.13
C LEU A 66 0.18 -1.92 1.42
N HIS A 67 1.19 -2.57 0.89
CA HIS A 67 1.04 -3.89 0.28
C HIS A 67 2.18 -4.80 0.70
N VAL A 68 1.86 -6.00 1.19
CA VAL A 68 2.83 -7.03 1.57
C VAL A 68 2.72 -8.19 0.60
N LEU A 69 3.73 -8.36 -0.25
CA LEU A 69 3.82 -9.47 -1.21
C LEU A 69 4.36 -10.73 -0.53
N SER A 70 5.39 -10.57 0.31
CA SER A 70 5.98 -11.67 1.06
C SER A 70 6.28 -11.21 2.48
N PRO A 71 5.64 -11.79 3.51
CA PRO A 71 5.88 -11.41 4.89
C PRO A 71 7.03 -12.20 5.55
N GLY A 72 7.86 -12.89 4.76
CA GLY A 72 8.92 -13.78 5.25
C GLY A 72 8.33 -15.06 5.84
N VAL A 73 8.81 -15.46 7.01
CA VAL A 73 8.43 -16.72 7.69
C VAL A 73 6.93 -16.79 8.06
N LEU A 74 6.25 -15.65 8.06
CA LEU A 74 4.81 -15.57 8.32
C LEU A 74 3.96 -16.06 7.12
N GLY A 75 4.53 -16.09 5.91
CA GLY A 75 3.79 -16.37 4.67
C GLY A 75 3.44 -17.85 4.51
N ALA A 76 2.41 -18.16 3.72
CA ALA A 76 2.00 -19.55 3.46
C ALA A 76 2.94 -20.29 2.49
N SER A 77 3.64 -19.56 1.62
CA SER A 77 4.52 -20.11 0.59
C SER A 77 5.95 -20.26 1.11
N SER A 78 6.32 -21.48 1.44
CA SER A 78 7.72 -21.89 1.44
C SER A 78 7.92 -22.87 0.31
N SER A 79 8.72 -22.51 -0.69
CA SER A 79 9.38 -23.52 -1.50
C SER A 79 10.11 -24.49 -0.56
N ALA A 80 10.07 -25.79 -0.87
CA ALA A 80 10.83 -26.81 -0.13
C ALA A 80 12.34 -26.48 -0.07
N SER A 81 12.84 -25.63 -0.97
CA SER A 81 14.23 -25.14 -1.00
C SER A 81 14.59 -24.15 0.11
N ASP A 82 13.61 -23.42 0.68
CA ASP A 82 13.88 -22.27 1.56
C ASP A 82 13.46 -22.52 3.01
N ALA A 83 13.12 -23.78 3.33
CA ALA A 83 12.97 -24.24 4.71
C ALA A 83 11.93 -23.45 5.54
N GLY A 84 10.92 -22.86 4.90
CA GLY A 84 9.89 -22.06 5.59
C GLY A 84 10.22 -20.57 5.75
N ARG A 85 11.41 -20.11 5.36
CA ARG A 85 11.95 -18.83 5.84
C ARG A 85 11.52 -17.63 5.01
N GLY A 86 11.48 -17.76 3.68
CA GLY A 86 10.98 -16.77 2.72
C GLY A 86 11.70 -15.41 2.75
N GLY A 87 11.84 -14.77 1.60
CA GLY A 87 12.22 -13.35 1.56
C GLY A 87 11.10 -12.48 2.11
N VAL A 88 11.40 -11.23 2.47
CA VAL A 88 10.37 -10.21 2.72
C VAL A 88 10.26 -9.29 1.52
N ARG A 89 9.03 -8.93 1.17
CA ARG A 89 8.75 -7.96 0.11
C ARG A 89 7.46 -7.19 0.39
N ALA A 90 7.55 -5.86 0.47
CA ALA A 90 6.42 -4.97 0.70
C ALA A 90 6.74 -3.54 0.27
N ALA A 91 5.71 -2.71 0.16
CA ALA A 91 5.86 -1.28 0.02
C ALA A 91 4.74 -0.53 0.75
N MET A 92 5.03 0.73 1.05
CA MET A 92 4.07 1.69 1.58
C MET A 92 4.23 3.01 0.83
N ILE A 93 3.11 3.61 0.45
CA ILE A 93 3.06 4.86 -0.29
C ILE A 93 2.15 5.87 0.40
N GLU A 94 2.42 7.16 0.20
CA GLU A 94 1.50 8.24 0.53
C GLU A 94 0.99 8.87 -0.78
N LEU A 95 -0.31 8.72 -1.02
CA LEU A 95 -1.01 9.34 -2.15
C LEU A 95 -1.92 10.45 -1.64
N ASN A 96 -1.69 11.69 -2.09
CA ASN A 96 -2.40 12.86 -1.62
C ASN A 96 -3.46 13.35 -2.63
N CYS A 97 -4.48 14.01 -2.10
CA CYS A 97 -5.53 14.74 -2.83
C CYS A 97 -5.92 16.04 -2.10
N GLU A 98 -6.78 16.85 -2.69
CA GLU A 98 -7.21 18.13 -2.12
C GLU A 98 -8.19 17.93 -0.96
N THR A 99 -9.18 17.05 -1.14
CA THR A 99 -10.28 16.84 -0.17
C THR A 99 -10.33 15.42 0.40
N ASP A 100 -10.89 15.29 1.60
CA ASP A 100 -11.12 13.99 2.23
C ASP A 100 -12.26 13.19 1.57
N PHE A 101 -13.17 13.87 0.88
CA PHE A 101 -14.17 13.24 0.01
C PHE A 101 -13.51 12.43 -1.11
N VAL A 102 -12.46 12.96 -1.75
CA VAL A 102 -11.68 12.21 -2.73
C VAL A 102 -10.86 11.11 -2.06
N ALA A 103 -10.26 11.35 -0.89
CA ALA A 103 -9.52 10.30 -0.17
C ALA A 103 -10.40 9.08 0.17
N ARG A 104 -11.72 9.27 0.37
CA ARG A 104 -12.70 8.21 0.64
C ARG A 104 -13.33 7.60 -0.62
N ASN A 105 -13.00 8.11 -1.80
CA ASN A 105 -13.51 7.61 -3.06
C ASN A 105 -12.87 6.25 -3.42
N ALA A 106 -13.67 5.30 -3.90
CA ALA A 106 -13.20 3.95 -4.18
C ALA A 106 -12.17 3.91 -5.32
N LEU A 107 -12.31 4.75 -6.36
CA LEU A 107 -11.34 4.87 -7.45
C LEU A 107 -9.98 5.38 -6.93
N PHE A 108 -9.97 6.37 -6.04
CA PHE A 108 -8.75 6.84 -5.38
C PHE A 108 -8.11 5.74 -4.52
N GLY A 109 -8.92 5.03 -3.72
CA GLY A 109 -8.45 3.92 -2.89
C GLY A 109 -7.86 2.77 -3.70
N THR A 110 -8.48 2.42 -4.84
CA THR A 110 -7.97 1.38 -5.75
C THR A 110 -6.67 1.81 -6.42
N LEU A 111 -6.56 3.08 -6.85
CA LEU A 111 -5.31 3.63 -7.36
C LEU A 111 -4.20 3.49 -6.32
N ALA A 112 -4.44 3.95 -5.08
CA ALA A 112 -3.44 3.86 -4.00
C ALA A 112 -2.99 2.40 -3.73
N ALA A 113 -3.94 1.46 -3.73
CA ALA A 113 -3.64 0.04 -3.54
C ALA A 113 -2.81 -0.54 -4.70
N ASN A 114 -3.14 -0.23 -5.95
CA ASN A 114 -2.40 -0.70 -7.12
C ASN A 114 -1.00 -0.09 -7.18
N ILE A 115 -0.82 1.18 -6.80
CA ILE A 115 0.50 1.81 -6.71
C ILE A 115 1.33 1.15 -5.61
N ALA A 116 0.76 0.90 -4.42
CA ALA A 116 1.47 0.22 -3.34
C ALA A 116 1.89 -1.20 -3.74
N HIS A 117 1.02 -1.95 -4.44
CA HIS A 117 1.35 -3.25 -5.00
C HIS A 117 2.48 -3.17 -6.02
N THR A 118 2.37 -2.26 -7.00
CA THR A 118 3.40 -2.04 -8.04
C THR A 118 4.75 -1.69 -7.40
N ALA A 119 4.77 -0.79 -6.41
CA ALA A 119 5.97 -0.43 -5.66
C ALA A 119 6.57 -1.63 -4.92
N ALA A 120 5.74 -2.52 -4.36
CA ALA A 120 6.21 -3.74 -3.71
C ALA A 120 6.82 -4.71 -4.72
N VAL A 121 6.22 -4.85 -5.92
CA VAL A 121 6.75 -5.69 -7.01
C VAL A 121 8.12 -5.17 -7.46
N LEU A 122 8.25 -3.85 -7.65
CA LEU A 122 9.48 -3.21 -8.12
C LEU A 122 10.57 -3.07 -7.04
N ALA A 123 10.22 -3.28 -5.77
CA ALA A 123 11.19 -3.20 -4.68
C ALA A 123 12.30 -4.22 -4.91
N SER A 124 13.55 -3.79 -4.87
CA SER A 124 14.70 -4.66 -5.15
C SER A 124 15.53 -4.87 -3.89
N PRO A 125 16.04 -6.10 -3.64
CA PRO A 125 16.94 -6.32 -2.52
C PRO A 125 18.12 -5.35 -2.57
N VAL A 126 18.44 -4.75 -1.42
CA VAL A 126 19.63 -3.91 -1.28
C VAL A 126 20.71 -4.75 -0.63
N ASP A 127 21.93 -4.72 -1.16
CA ASP A 127 23.08 -5.47 -0.59
C ASP A 127 23.61 -4.84 0.71
N ASP A 128 23.20 -3.61 1.00
CA ASP A 128 23.56 -2.91 2.23
C ASP A 128 22.76 -3.46 3.42
N ALA A 129 23.45 -4.15 4.33
CA ALA A 129 22.89 -4.67 5.57
C ALA A 129 22.29 -3.56 6.46
N SER A 130 22.75 -2.31 6.36
CA SER A 130 22.25 -1.18 7.15
C SER A 130 20.96 -0.55 6.59
N ALA A 131 20.59 -0.86 5.34
CA ALA A 131 19.51 -0.19 4.61
C ALA A 131 18.23 -1.05 4.44
N PHE A 132 17.69 -1.59 5.54
CA PHE A 132 16.55 -2.52 5.52
C PHE A 132 15.28 -2.00 4.81
N PHE A 133 15.02 -0.70 4.86
CA PHE A 133 13.80 -0.06 4.33
C PHE A 133 14.06 0.88 3.14
N ARG A 134 15.19 0.74 2.42
CA ARG A 134 15.52 1.60 1.26
C ARG A 134 15.51 0.86 -0.08
N ALA A 135 14.72 -0.22 -0.15
CA ALA A 135 14.58 -1.05 -1.34
C ALA A 135 13.58 -0.49 -2.39
N SER A 136 13.03 0.71 -2.19
CA SER A 136 12.01 1.28 -3.08
C SER A 136 12.59 1.86 -4.37
N PRO A 137 11.83 1.81 -5.48
CA PRO A 137 12.12 2.63 -6.66
C PRO A 137 12.08 4.12 -6.29
N SER A 138 12.78 4.95 -7.07
CA SER A 138 12.59 6.41 -6.98
C SER A 138 11.15 6.77 -7.36
N LEU A 139 10.68 7.96 -6.97
CA LEU A 139 9.33 8.40 -7.35
C LEU A 139 9.18 8.50 -8.87
N ASP A 140 10.21 8.98 -9.56
CA ASP A 140 10.19 9.12 -11.02
C ASP A 140 10.15 7.75 -11.71
N ASP A 141 10.96 6.79 -11.24
CA ASP A 141 10.93 5.42 -11.75
C ASP A 141 9.58 4.76 -11.50
N LEU A 142 8.99 4.96 -10.32
CA LEU A 142 7.68 4.42 -9.98
C LEU A 142 6.58 5.04 -10.84
N LEU A 143 6.63 6.35 -11.10
CA LEU A 143 5.67 7.03 -11.97
C LEU A 143 5.78 6.55 -13.43
N ALA A 144 6.99 6.25 -13.90
CA ALA A 144 7.24 5.72 -15.24
C ALA A 144 6.90 4.23 -15.39
N ALA A 145 6.83 3.49 -14.27
CA ALA A 145 6.59 2.06 -14.30
C ALA A 145 5.15 1.69 -14.73
N PRO A 146 4.94 0.50 -15.33
CA PRO A 146 3.61 -0.02 -15.60
C PRO A 146 2.80 -0.17 -14.30
N LEU A 147 1.53 0.25 -14.31
CA LEU A 147 0.64 0.03 -13.16
C LEU A 147 0.17 -1.43 -13.14
N ILE A 148 0.55 -2.17 -12.10
CA ILE A 148 0.18 -3.57 -11.92
C ILE A 148 -1.01 -3.66 -10.94
N PRO A 149 -2.20 -4.10 -11.37
CA PRO A 149 -3.36 -4.20 -10.49
C PRO A 149 -3.13 -5.21 -9.36
N ALA A 150 -3.43 -4.82 -8.12
CA ALA A 150 -3.29 -5.70 -6.97
C ALA A 150 -4.28 -6.89 -7.01
N ALA A 151 -5.45 -6.68 -7.60
CA ALA A 151 -6.50 -7.70 -7.71
C ALA A 151 -6.25 -8.71 -8.83
N ASP A 152 -5.44 -8.36 -9.83
CA ASP A 152 -5.06 -9.24 -10.93
C ASP A 152 -3.60 -8.96 -11.36
N PRO A 153 -2.61 -9.48 -10.62
CA PRO A 153 -1.21 -9.25 -10.91
C PRO A 153 -0.73 -9.82 -12.26
N ALA A 154 -1.51 -10.71 -12.89
CA ALA A 154 -1.20 -11.30 -14.18
C ALA A 154 -1.74 -10.48 -15.36
N ALA A 155 -2.61 -9.49 -15.10
CA ALA A 155 -3.13 -8.62 -16.14
C ALA A 155 -2.00 -7.86 -16.84
N VAL A 156 -2.07 -7.78 -18.16
CA VAL A 156 -1.15 -6.95 -18.95
C VAL A 156 -1.39 -5.48 -18.61
N PRO A 157 -0.39 -4.75 -18.10
CA PRO A 157 -0.56 -3.33 -17.79
C PRO A 157 -0.86 -2.52 -19.05
N THR A 158 -1.87 -1.65 -18.98
CA THR A 158 -2.28 -0.80 -20.11
C THR A 158 -1.79 0.65 -19.98
N THR A 159 -1.34 1.05 -18.79
CA THR A 159 -0.92 2.42 -18.47
C THR A 159 0.24 2.40 -17.49
N THR A 160 0.99 3.51 -17.42
CA THR A 160 1.95 3.73 -16.33
C THR A 160 1.24 4.17 -15.04
N VAL A 161 1.96 4.16 -13.92
CA VAL A 161 1.47 4.75 -12.66
C VAL A 161 1.18 6.24 -12.83
N GLY A 162 2.05 6.98 -13.51
CA GLY A 162 1.89 8.41 -13.78
C GLY A 162 0.64 8.69 -14.62
N ASP A 163 0.41 7.91 -15.67
CA ASP A 163 -0.80 8.01 -16.48
C ASP A 163 -2.06 7.74 -15.68
N ALA A 164 -2.04 6.73 -14.81
CA ALA A 164 -3.18 6.41 -13.95
C ALA A 164 -3.47 7.54 -12.93
N VAL A 165 -2.44 8.20 -12.40
CA VAL A 165 -2.58 9.41 -11.57
C VAL A 165 -3.21 10.54 -12.39
N HIS A 166 -2.72 10.82 -13.60
CA HIS A 166 -3.27 11.84 -14.50
C HIS A 166 -4.72 11.57 -14.90
N GLN A 167 -5.06 10.32 -15.22
CA GLN A 167 -6.43 9.92 -15.53
C GLN A 167 -7.33 10.12 -14.31
N THR A 168 -6.84 9.83 -13.10
CA THR A 168 -7.59 10.07 -11.86
C THR A 168 -7.84 11.55 -11.63
N ILE A 169 -6.85 12.40 -11.89
CA ILE A 169 -7.02 13.87 -11.88
C ILE A 169 -8.11 14.29 -12.88
N ALA A 170 -8.10 13.77 -14.10
CA ALA A 170 -9.13 14.08 -15.09
C ALA A 170 -10.53 13.62 -14.67
N ARG A 171 -10.65 12.49 -13.97
CA ARG A 171 -11.91 11.95 -13.44
C ARG A 171 -12.48 12.81 -12.32
N LEU A 172 -11.62 13.13 -11.35
CA LEU A 172 -12.05 13.71 -10.07
C LEU A 172 -12.02 15.25 -10.10
N GLY A 173 -11.18 15.86 -10.93
CA GLY A 173 -11.03 17.31 -11.02
C GLY A 173 -10.23 17.92 -9.86
N GLU A 174 -9.58 17.09 -9.06
CA GLU A 174 -8.69 17.48 -7.97
C GLU A 174 -7.25 17.07 -8.28
N LYS A 175 -6.29 17.81 -7.73
CA LYS A 175 -4.89 17.42 -7.73
C LYS A 175 -4.74 16.10 -6.99
N VAL A 176 -4.03 15.17 -7.63
CA VAL A 176 -3.56 13.93 -7.01
C VAL A 176 -2.04 13.90 -7.15
N SER A 177 -1.35 13.53 -6.08
CA SER A 177 0.12 13.46 -6.10
C SER A 177 0.63 12.31 -5.27
N LEU A 178 1.50 11.49 -5.85
CA LEU A 178 2.28 10.49 -5.13
C LEU A 178 3.42 11.23 -4.41
N ARG A 179 3.35 11.31 -3.08
CA ARG A 179 4.27 12.15 -2.29
C ARG A 179 5.56 11.43 -1.91
N ARG A 180 5.44 10.16 -1.53
CA ARG A 180 6.58 9.33 -1.10
C ARG A 180 6.24 7.86 -1.17
N VAL A 181 7.28 7.06 -1.29
CA VAL A 181 7.26 5.60 -1.28
C VAL A 181 8.37 5.11 -0.37
N ILE A 182 8.12 4.00 0.32
CA ILE A 182 9.14 3.21 0.99
C ILE A 182 8.92 1.74 0.63
N GLY A 183 10.02 1.03 0.42
CA GLY A 183 10.02 -0.35 -0.07
C GLY A 183 10.90 -1.21 0.81
N VAL A 184 10.48 -2.45 1.00
CA VAL A 184 11.22 -3.49 1.69
C VAL A 184 11.34 -4.65 0.74
N ALA A 185 12.56 -5.07 0.46
CA ALA A 185 12.84 -6.31 -0.24
C ALA A 185 14.13 -6.88 0.34
N ARG A 186 14.07 -8.12 0.83
CA ARG A 186 15.23 -8.86 1.32
C ARG A 186 15.03 -10.33 1.03
N ASP A 187 16.10 -10.97 0.60
CA ASP A 187 16.17 -12.43 0.60
C ASP A 187 16.16 -12.96 2.04
N PRO A 188 15.86 -14.26 2.24
CA PRO A 188 16.00 -14.87 3.56
C PRO A 188 17.41 -14.62 4.10
N PRO A 189 17.58 -14.30 5.40
CA PRO A 189 18.92 -14.08 5.95
C PRO A 189 19.74 -15.38 5.97
N PRO A 190 20.98 -15.41 6.46
CA PRO A 190 21.62 -16.66 6.80
C PRO A 190 20.88 -17.36 7.96
N SER A 191 20.89 -18.70 7.96
CA SER A 191 20.48 -19.50 9.14
C SER A 191 21.34 -19.10 10.35
N PRO A 192 20.79 -19.04 11.58
CA PRO A 192 19.47 -19.52 12.02
C PRO A 192 18.38 -18.45 12.09
N LEU A 193 18.57 -17.30 11.45
CA LEU A 193 17.59 -16.21 11.48
C LEU A 193 16.47 -16.41 10.45
N ALA A 194 15.33 -15.79 10.62
CA ALA A 194 14.36 -15.56 9.55
C ALA A 194 13.77 -14.16 9.70
N PHE A 195 13.24 -13.61 8.61
CA PHE A 195 12.54 -12.34 8.66
C PHE A 195 11.04 -12.56 8.86
N ALA A 196 10.43 -11.71 9.67
CA ALA A 196 8.98 -11.60 9.84
C ALA A 196 8.57 -10.14 9.65
N LEU A 197 7.73 -9.88 8.66
CA LEU A 197 7.25 -8.54 8.35
C LEU A 197 5.83 -8.34 8.89
N GLY A 198 5.72 -7.49 9.91
CA GLY A 198 4.45 -6.99 10.45
C GLY A 198 4.01 -5.71 9.74
N SER A 199 2.69 -5.52 9.64
CA SER A 199 2.11 -4.27 9.15
C SER A 199 0.86 -3.90 9.93
N TYR A 200 0.62 -2.59 10.02
CA TYR A 200 -0.59 -2.03 10.61
C TYR A 200 -0.96 -0.73 9.90
N VAL A 201 -2.27 -0.51 9.77
CA VAL A 201 -2.83 0.73 9.23
C VAL A 201 -3.93 1.18 10.18
N HIS A 202 -3.93 2.47 10.51
CA HIS A 202 -4.96 3.12 11.33
C HIS A 202 -5.83 4.05 10.49
N GLY A 203 -7.12 4.16 10.87
CA GLY A 203 -8.09 4.97 10.15
C GLY A 203 -8.40 4.41 8.76
N SER A 204 -8.62 3.09 8.67
CA SER A 204 -8.82 2.38 7.41
C SER A 204 -9.99 2.94 6.60
N VAL A 205 -9.80 3.02 5.29
CA VAL A 205 -10.82 3.51 4.34
C VAL A 205 -11.10 2.45 3.29
N GLY A 206 -12.25 1.78 3.43
CA GLY A 206 -12.72 0.71 2.56
C GLY A 206 -12.00 -0.64 2.71
N ASP A 207 -10.68 -0.65 2.94
CA ASP A 207 -9.85 -1.85 3.10
C ASP A 207 -8.87 -1.64 4.27
N SER A 208 -8.49 -2.71 4.97
CA SER A 208 -7.51 -2.70 6.06
C SER A 208 -6.10 -2.28 5.65
N ASN A 209 -5.77 -2.31 4.36
CA ASN A 209 -4.42 -2.03 3.87
C ASN A 209 -4.18 -0.56 3.46
N ARG A 210 -5.15 0.33 3.70
CA ARG A 210 -5.03 1.77 3.42
C ARG A 210 -5.80 2.62 4.40
N GLY A 211 -5.24 3.75 4.82
CA GLY A 211 -5.80 4.60 5.87
C GLY A 211 -5.04 5.90 6.05
N ARG A 212 -5.09 6.47 7.25
CA ARG A 212 -4.46 7.76 7.57
C ARG A 212 -3.01 7.62 8.01
N VAL A 213 -2.69 6.55 8.71
CA VAL A 213 -1.34 6.25 9.22
C VAL A 213 -1.05 4.77 8.97
N GLY A 214 0.16 4.45 8.56
CA GLY A 214 0.60 3.08 8.31
C GLY A 214 1.99 2.84 8.87
N GLY A 215 2.26 1.60 9.27
CA GLY A 215 3.53 1.17 9.82
C GLY A 215 3.92 -0.21 9.28
N LEU A 216 5.20 -0.36 8.99
CA LEU A 216 5.85 -1.63 8.69
C LEU A 216 6.90 -1.90 9.77
N VAL A 217 6.94 -3.14 10.26
CA VAL A 217 7.96 -3.60 11.21
C VAL A 217 8.59 -4.85 10.65
N LEU A 218 9.91 -4.83 10.51
CA LEU A 218 10.70 -5.99 10.11
C LEU A 218 11.42 -6.53 11.34
N ALA A 219 11.12 -7.77 11.73
CA ALA A 219 11.80 -8.47 12.80
C ALA A 219 12.70 -9.57 12.22
N ALA A 220 13.92 -9.67 12.75
CA ALA A 220 14.75 -10.86 12.58
C ALA A 220 14.52 -11.78 13.79
N VAL A 221 14.07 -13.01 13.53
CA VAL A 221 13.71 -13.98 14.57
C VAL A 221 14.60 -15.21 14.49
N ARG A 222 14.82 -15.84 15.63
CA ARG A 222 15.48 -17.15 15.74
C ARG A 222 14.50 -18.14 16.36
N HIS A 223 14.39 -19.32 15.76
CA HIS A 223 13.63 -20.44 16.32
C HIS A 223 14.33 -21.74 15.97
N GLU A 224 14.26 -22.75 16.84
CA GLU A 224 14.94 -24.03 16.62
C GLU A 224 14.47 -24.73 15.34
N GLY A 225 13.15 -24.79 15.12
CA GLY A 225 12.57 -25.27 13.86
C GLY A 225 13.15 -24.56 12.64
N ILE A 226 13.18 -23.22 12.65
CA ILE A 226 13.76 -22.39 11.57
C ILE A 226 15.24 -22.74 11.33
N ALA A 227 16.01 -22.91 12.40
CA ALA A 227 17.43 -23.30 12.32
C ALA A 227 17.62 -24.68 11.69
N LYS A 228 16.69 -25.61 11.94
CA LYS A 228 16.63 -26.96 11.34
C LYS A 228 15.98 -26.99 9.96
N GLY A 229 15.57 -25.84 9.44
CA GLY A 229 14.89 -25.73 8.14
C GLY A 229 13.45 -26.24 8.13
N VAL A 230 12.82 -26.31 9.31
CA VAL A 230 11.46 -26.78 9.51
C VAL A 230 10.59 -25.60 9.94
N ARG A 231 9.49 -25.37 9.22
CA ARG A 231 8.49 -24.39 9.65
C ARG A 231 7.98 -24.79 11.04
N PRO A 232 8.01 -23.89 12.05
CA PRO A 232 7.48 -24.18 13.37
C PRO A 232 6.01 -24.62 13.28
N ALA A 233 5.73 -25.86 13.70
CA ALA A 233 4.38 -26.41 13.73
C ALA A 233 3.63 -25.94 14.98
N ALA A 234 2.30 -26.00 14.93
CA ALA A 234 1.49 -25.78 16.13
C ALA A 234 1.68 -26.96 17.10
N THR A 235 1.76 -26.64 18.40
CA THR A 235 1.81 -27.61 19.49
C THR A 235 0.62 -27.41 20.42
N GLU A 236 0.25 -28.40 21.22
CA GLU A 236 -0.75 -28.23 22.27
C GLU A 236 -0.14 -27.57 23.51
N SER A 237 -0.84 -26.59 24.09
CA SER A 237 -0.51 -26.03 25.41
C SER A 237 -0.89 -26.99 26.53
N SER A 238 -0.47 -26.68 27.76
CA SER A 238 -0.89 -27.40 28.98
C SER A 238 -2.41 -27.47 29.15
N ASP A 239 -3.14 -26.51 28.56
CA ASP A 239 -4.60 -26.40 28.64
C ASP A 239 -5.31 -26.99 27.41
N GLY A 240 -4.57 -27.71 26.55
CA GLY A 240 -5.10 -28.36 25.35
C GLY A 240 -5.43 -27.42 24.19
N LEU A 241 -4.98 -26.16 24.23
CA LEU A 241 -5.20 -25.20 23.16
C LEU A 241 -4.04 -25.24 22.14
N PRO A 242 -4.31 -25.17 20.83
CA PRO A 242 -3.25 -25.12 19.82
C PRO A 242 -2.50 -23.79 19.90
N VAL A 243 -1.19 -23.87 20.08
CA VAL A 243 -0.26 -22.73 20.07
C VAL A 243 0.61 -22.84 18.83
N SER A 244 0.46 -21.88 17.91
CA SER A 244 1.31 -21.78 16.72
C SER A 244 2.36 -20.69 16.95
N PRO A 245 3.67 -21.03 16.98
CA PRO A 245 4.73 -20.03 17.08
C PRO A 245 4.68 -18.99 15.95
N ILE A 246 4.27 -19.41 14.74
CA ILE A 246 4.09 -18.51 13.60
C ILE A 246 2.93 -17.53 13.83
N ASN A 247 1.80 -18.00 14.38
CA ASN A 247 0.66 -17.12 14.67
C ASN A 247 0.99 -16.13 15.80
N ALA A 248 1.65 -16.61 16.86
CA ALA A 248 2.12 -15.74 17.95
C ALA A 248 3.09 -14.67 17.43
N LEU A 249 4.02 -15.04 16.54
CA LEU A 249 4.93 -14.10 15.91
C LEU A 249 4.21 -13.11 14.99
N ALA A 250 3.20 -13.55 14.23
CA ALA A 250 2.39 -12.66 13.41
C ALA A 250 1.63 -11.62 14.26
N LEU A 251 1.06 -12.05 15.39
CA LEU A 251 0.40 -11.16 16.36
C LEU A 251 1.39 -10.17 16.96
N LEU A 252 2.57 -10.62 17.36
CA LEU A 252 3.63 -9.74 17.88
C LEU A 252 4.06 -8.72 16.83
N ALA A 253 4.39 -9.16 15.61
CA ALA A 253 4.84 -8.29 14.54
C ALA A 253 3.80 -7.23 14.18
N ARG A 254 2.52 -7.62 14.13
CA ARG A 254 1.39 -6.68 13.95
C ARG A 254 1.26 -5.72 15.13
N SER A 255 1.40 -6.19 16.37
CA SER A 255 1.28 -5.37 17.58
C SER A 255 2.41 -4.34 17.66
N LEU A 256 3.64 -4.71 17.30
CA LEU A 256 4.75 -3.78 17.17
C LEU A 256 4.50 -2.73 16.08
N ALA A 257 3.94 -3.13 14.93
CA ALA A 257 3.57 -2.18 13.89
C ALA A 257 2.46 -1.22 14.36
N ARG A 258 1.48 -1.72 15.13
CA ARG A 258 0.45 -0.89 15.78
C ARG A 258 1.05 0.08 16.78
N GLN A 259 2.00 -0.38 17.60
CA GLN A 259 2.69 0.43 18.59
C GLN A 259 3.49 1.56 17.94
N ALA A 260 4.24 1.24 16.89
CA ALA A 260 4.99 2.24 16.11
C ALA A 260 4.07 3.27 15.44
N VAL A 261 2.83 2.90 15.11
CA VAL A 261 1.82 3.83 14.59
C VAL A 261 1.15 4.65 15.69
N GLY A 262 1.01 4.10 16.90
CA GLY A 262 0.30 4.71 18.02
C GLY A 262 1.15 5.67 18.86
N PHE A 263 2.47 5.51 18.87
CA PHE A 263 3.42 6.39 19.56
C PHE A 263 4.29 7.16 18.58
N ASP A 264 4.99 8.18 19.08
CA ASP A 264 6.02 8.93 18.33
C ASP A 264 7.34 8.13 18.28
N THR A 265 7.28 6.92 17.73
CA THR A 265 8.43 6.02 17.61
C THR A 265 9.39 6.56 16.55
N ARG A 266 10.58 6.99 16.97
CA ARG A 266 11.61 7.57 16.10
C ARG A 266 12.86 6.71 16.00
N VAL A 267 13.14 5.91 17.02
CA VAL A 267 14.28 5.00 17.08
C VAL A 267 13.84 3.64 17.60
N LEU A 268 14.65 2.61 17.35
CA LEU A 268 14.35 1.27 17.85
C LEU A 268 14.67 1.16 19.35
N ASP A 269 15.84 1.64 19.75
CA ASP A 269 16.38 1.48 21.10
C ASP A 269 17.14 2.75 21.52
N ASN A 270 17.10 3.04 22.82
CA ASN A 270 17.92 4.04 23.48
C ASN A 270 18.27 3.53 24.88
N ALA A 271 19.21 2.59 24.95
CA ALA A 271 19.66 1.99 26.20
C ALA A 271 20.31 2.97 27.18
N ALA A 272 20.76 4.15 26.71
CA ALA A 272 21.34 5.18 27.55
C ALA A 272 20.28 5.96 28.35
N ASP A 273 19.03 5.98 27.87
CA ASP A 273 17.91 6.67 28.51
C ASP A 273 16.61 5.85 28.38
N ALA A 274 16.33 5.04 29.40
CA ALA A 274 15.12 4.22 29.47
C ALA A 274 13.81 5.04 29.56
N SER A 275 13.91 6.35 29.82
CA SER A 275 12.74 7.24 29.84
C SER A 275 12.38 7.82 28.47
N ASP A 276 13.25 7.62 27.46
CA ASP A 276 13.00 8.05 26.09
C ASP A 276 11.92 7.18 25.42
N LEU A 277 10.67 7.65 25.51
CA LEU A 277 9.52 7.00 24.88
C LEU A 277 9.47 7.15 23.36
N SER A 278 10.45 7.82 22.72
CA SER A 278 10.60 7.77 21.26
C SER A 278 11.31 6.50 20.78
N ALA A 279 11.94 5.75 21.70
CA ALA A 279 12.51 4.44 21.44
C ALA A 279 11.47 3.33 21.58
N LEU A 280 11.28 2.52 20.52
CA LEU A 280 10.29 1.44 20.49
C LEU A 280 10.41 0.48 21.70
N LEU A 281 11.64 0.11 22.08
CA LEU A 281 11.88 -0.84 23.17
C LEU A 281 11.63 -0.27 24.58
N ASN A 282 11.63 1.06 24.72
CA ASN A 282 11.34 1.74 25.99
C ASN A 282 9.85 2.06 26.16
N GLN A 283 9.06 1.93 25.09
CA GLN A 283 7.63 2.23 25.11
C GLN A 283 6.83 1.15 25.85
N PRO A 284 5.81 1.53 26.63
CA PRO A 284 4.88 0.56 27.20
C PRO A 284 4.13 -0.15 26.07
N PHE A 285 3.97 -1.47 26.19
CA PHE A 285 3.29 -2.25 25.16
C PHE A 285 1.83 -1.82 25.06
N MET A 286 1.39 -1.43 23.85
CA MET A 286 -0.03 -1.14 23.60
C MET A 286 -0.82 -2.44 23.69
N MET A 287 -1.64 -2.59 24.73
CA MET A 287 -2.68 -3.64 24.80
C MET A 287 -3.79 -3.39 23.77
#